data_AF-A0A830DB20-F1
#
_entry.id   AF-A0A830DB20-F1
#
_cell.length_a   1.000
_cell.length_b   1.000
_cell.length_c   1.000
_cell.angle_alpha   90.00
_cell.angle_beta   90.00
_cell.angle_gamma   90.00
#
_symmetry.space_group_name_H-M   'P 1'
#
loop_
_entity.id
_entity.type
_entity.pdbx_description
1 polymer ?
#
loop_
_entity_poly.entity_id
_entity_poly.type
_entity_poly.pdbx_seq_one_letter_code
_entity_poly.pdbx_strand_id
1 'polypeptide(L)'
;MLSCKFEGSKMMERQNKHFSAFMRNNIKWESFGSEQFLNVDVKLNLVLEIYTRPFTLLPVSAVEGPGNKVMQTLLDRLVPLLIQQLMHDYEEWIRQQRKRLQ
;
A
#
# COMPACT_ATOMS: atom_id res chain seq x y z
N MET A 1 4.43 10.77 -2.23
CA MET A 1 3.77 9.67 -1.50
C MET A 1 2.33 9.62 -1.96
N LEU A 2 1.92 8.55 -2.63
CA LEU A 2 0.52 8.36 -3.00
C LEU A 2 -0.34 8.48 -1.74
N SER A 3 -1.30 9.39 -1.75
CA SER A 3 -2.35 9.36 -0.75
C SER A 3 -3.23 8.15 -1.04
N CYS A 4 -2.99 7.03 -0.36
CA CYS A 4 -3.91 5.89 -0.37
C CYS A 4 -5.17 6.28 0.42
N LYS A 5 -6.06 7.04 -0.22
CA LYS A 5 -7.37 7.44 0.29
C LYS A 5 -8.43 7.04 -0.72
N PHE A 6 -9.60 6.65 -0.24
CA PHE A 6 -10.78 6.52 -1.07
C PHE A 6 -11.24 7.91 -1.51
N GLU A 7 -11.37 8.09 -2.81
CA GLU A 7 -11.86 9.32 -3.45
C GLU A 7 -13.23 9.06 -4.11
N GLY A 8 -14.03 10.11 -4.29
CA GLY A 8 -15.32 10.03 -4.98
C GLY A 8 -16.48 10.50 -4.11
N SER A 9 -17.43 9.62 -3.79
CA SER A 9 -18.60 10.04 -3.02
C SER A 9 -18.23 10.46 -1.59
N LYS A 10 -18.98 11.41 -1.00
CA LYS A 10 -18.82 11.79 0.42
C LYS A 10 -18.88 10.59 1.37
N MET A 11 -19.62 9.55 1.00
CA MET A 11 -19.71 8.32 1.77
C MET A 11 -18.41 7.51 1.70
N MET A 12 -17.78 7.39 0.52
CA MET A 12 -16.49 6.75 0.35
C MET A 12 -15.36 7.53 1.05
N GLU A 13 -15.33 8.85 0.89
CA GLU A 13 -14.31 9.68 1.56
C GLU A 13 -14.38 9.59 3.09
N ARG A 14 -15.59 9.46 3.66
CA ARG A 14 -15.78 9.24 5.10
C ARG A 14 -15.17 7.92 5.60
N GLN A 15 -15.06 6.89 4.74
CA GLN A 15 -14.43 5.62 5.10
C GLN A 15 -12.94 5.77 5.37
N ASN A 16 -12.28 6.84 4.89
CA ASN A 16 -10.89 7.14 5.22
C ASN A 16 -10.64 7.36 6.72
N LYS A 17 -11.68 7.57 7.55
CA LYS A 17 -11.56 7.61 9.01
C LYS A 17 -11.29 6.23 9.63
N HIS A 18 -11.68 5.18 8.93
CA HIS A 18 -11.65 3.78 9.36
C HIS A 18 -10.76 2.92 8.46
N PHE A 19 -10.05 3.58 7.55
CA PHE A 19 -9.09 2.97 6.64
C PHE A 19 -7.75 3.67 6.80
N SER A 20 -6.68 2.90 6.93
CA SER A 20 -5.32 3.42 6.93
C SER A 20 -4.43 2.51 6.09
N ALA A 21 -3.64 3.13 5.24
CA ALA A 21 -2.67 2.45 4.40
C ALA A 21 -1.30 3.12 4.57
N PHE A 22 -0.28 2.32 4.86
CA PHE A 22 1.09 2.79 4.98
C PHE A 22 2.02 1.88 4.22
N MET A 23 2.83 2.48 3.33
CA MET A 23 3.89 1.78 2.62
C MET A 23 5.24 2.37 3.01
N ARG A 24 6.20 1.47 3.23
CA ARG A 24 7.63 1.81 3.29
C ARG A 24 8.34 1.04 2.19
N ASN A 25 9.07 1.76 1.35
CA ASN A 25 10.06 1.17 0.46
C ASN A 25 11.45 1.60 0.95
N ASN A 26 12.26 0.64 1.38
CA ASN A 26 13.59 0.84 1.92
C ASN A 26 14.59 0.18 0.97
N ILE A 27 15.24 1.01 0.16
CA ILE A 27 16.24 0.57 -0.80
C ILE A 27 17.62 0.94 -0.25
N LYS A 28 18.50 -0.05 -0.16
CA LYS A 28 19.89 0.13 0.25
C LYS A 28 20.81 -0.41 -0.83
N TRP A 29 21.87 0.34 -1.11
CA TRP A 29 23.00 -0.20 -1.84
C TRP A 29 23.89 -0.92 -0.86
N GLU A 30 24.07 -2.22 -1.04
CA GLU A 30 24.88 -3.06 -0.15
C GLU A 30 25.97 -3.77 -0.97
N SER A 31 27.02 -4.16 -0.28
CA SER A 31 28.14 -4.89 -0.87
C SER A 31 28.59 -5.99 0.06
N PHE A 32 28.76 -7.19 -0.48
CA PHE A 32 29.28 -8.34 0.25
C PHE A 32 30.52 -8.85 -0.48
N GLY A 33 31.70 -8.58 0.08
CA GLY A 33 32.97 -8.79 -0.61
C GLY A 33 33.08 -7.90 -1.84
N SER A 34 33.30 -8.50 -3.01
CA SER A 34 33.37 -7.80 -4.30
C SER A 34 32.02 -7.60 -4.99
N GLU A 35 30.95 -8.24 -4.51
CA GLU A 35 29.62 -8.12 -5.13
C GLU A 35 28.88 -6.91 -4.57
N GLN A 36 28.29 -6.12 -5.48
CA GLN A 36 27.40 -5.02 -5.15
C GLN A 36 25.98 -5.42 -5.54
N PHE A 37 25.04 -5.23 -4.62
CA PHE A 37 23.64 -5.55 -4.85
C PHE A 37 22.73 -4.50 -4.23
N LEU A 38 21.52 -4.43 -4.78
CA LEU A 38 20.47 -3.57 -4.27
C LEU A 38 19.60 -4.39 -3.31
N ASN A 39 19.65 -4.06 -2.03
CA ASN A 39 18.75 -4.63 -1.04
C ASN A 39 17.46 -3.81 -1.00
N VAL A 40 16.33 -4.45 -1.25
CA VAL A 40 15.02 -3.81 -1.34
C VAL A 40 14.08 -4.45 -0.33
N ASP A 41 13.68 -3.67 0.67
CA ASP A 41 12.70 -4.06 1.69
C ASP A 41 11.44 -3.21 1.53
N VAL A 42 10.34 -3.86 1.15
CA VAL A 42 9.04 -3.23 0.95
C VAL A 42 8.03 -3.75 1.96
N LYS A 43 7.44 -2.84 2.73
CA LYS A 43 6.39 -3.15 3.70
C LYS A 43 5.12 -2.38 3.38
N LEU A 44 4.02 -3.09 3.15
CA LEU A 44 2.68 -2.55 3.02
C LEU A 44 1.84 -2.94 4.25
N ASN A 45 1.26 -1.96 4.92
CA ASN A 45 0.31 -2.18 6.01
C ASN A 45 -1.04 -1.59 5.60
N LEU A 46 -2.08 -2.40 5.69
CA LEU A 46 -3.46 -1.99 5.44
C LEU A 46 -4.28 -2.29 6.69
N VAL A 47 -5.04 -1.30 7.14
CA VAL A 47 -5.98 -1.42 8.24
C VAL A 47 -7.34 -0.97 7.73
N LEU A 48 -8.34 -1.84 7.90
CA LEU A 48 -9.74 -1.55 7.62
C LEU A 48 -10.56 -1.95 8.83
N GLU A 49 -11.26 -0.99 9.42
CA GLU A 49 -12.16 -1.23 10.54
C GLU A 49 -13.60 -1.43 10.05
N ILE A 50 -14.21 -2.54 10.43
CA ILE A 50 -15.63 -2.79 10.19
C ILE A 50 -16.39 -2.43 11.47
N TYR A 51 -16.94 -1.21 11.50
CA TYR A 51 -17.60 -0.65 12.70
C TYR A 51 -19.13 -0.51 12.56
N THR A 52 -19.68 -0.87 11.40
CA THR A 52 -21.11 -0.70 11.10
C THR A 52 -21.94 -1.84 11.67
N ARG A 53 -23.12 -1.52 12.23
CA ARG A 53 -24.13 -2.53 12.55
C ARG A 53 -24.76 -3.08 11.26
N PRO A 54 -25.11 -4.37 11.19
CA PRO A 54 -25.10 -5.34 12.29
C PRO A 54 -23.76 -6.07 12.51
N PHE A 55 -22.72 -5.81 11.71
CA PHE A 55 -21.48 -6.59 11.73
C PHE A 55 -20.78 -6.60 13.10
N THR A 56 -20.87 -5.50 13.86
CA THR A 56 -20.33 -5.41 15.22
C THR A 56 -21.08 -6.23 16.28
N LEU A 57 -22.27 -6.75 15.97
CA LEU A 57 -23.08 -7.60 16.85
C LEU A 57 -22.93 -9.09 16.53
N LEU A 58 -22.25 -9.42 15.42
CA LEU A 58 -22.04 -10.80 15.00
C LEU A 58 -20.79 -11.40 15.66
N PRO A 59 -20.76 -12.71 15.91
CA PRO A 59 -19.53 -13.37 16.33
C PRO A 59 -18.45 -13.23 15.25
N VAL A 60 -17.18 -13.17 15.65
CA VAL A 60 -16.04 -12.96 14.73
C VAL A 60 -16.05 -14.00 13.59
N SER A 61 -16.35 -15.25 13.89
CA SER A 61 -16.43 -16.34 12.90
C SER A 61 -17.43 -16.07 11.78
N ALA A 62 -18.51 -15.31 12.03
CA ALA A 62 -19.50 -14.98 11.02
C ALA A 62 -19.06 -13.84 10.08
N VAL A 63 -18.12 -12.98 10.53
CA VAL A 63 -17.62 -11.85 9.73
C VAL A 63 -16.25 -12.11 9.12
N GLU A 64 -15.52 -13.12 9.59
CA GLU A 64 -14.18 -13.47 9.13
C GLU A 64 -14.16 -13.86 7.65
N GLY A 65 -15.04 -14.77 7.21
CA GLY A 65 -15.09 -15.21 5.81
C GLY A 65 -15.38 -14.06 4.83
N PRO A 66 -16.47 -13.29 5.02
CA PRO A 66 -16.75 -12.10 4.22
C PRO A 66 -15.64 -11.03 4.32
N GLY A 67 -15.12 -10.79 5.52
CA GLY A 67 -14.04 -9.82 5.78
C GLY A 67 -12.77 -10.17 5.00
N ASN A 68 -12.37 -11.43 5.00
CA ASN A 68 -11.22 -11.91 4.23
C ASN A 68 -11.39 -11.69 2.74
N LYS A 69 -12.59 -11.90 2.18
CA LYS A 69 -12.86 -11.62 0.76
C LYS A 69 -12.76 -10.14 0.43
N VAL A 70 -13.26 -9.27 1.30
CA VAL A 70 -13.13 -7.81 1.13
C VAL A 70 -11.65 -7.41 1.17
N MET A 71 -10.90 -7.89 2.16
CA MET A 71 -9.46 -7.63 2.26
C MET A 71 -8.68 -8.16 1.07
N GLN A 72 -8.99 -9.37 0.59
CA GLN A 72 -8.37 -9.92 -0.61
C GLN A 72 -8.65 -9.04 -1.83
N THR A 73 -9.90 -8.64 -2.05
CA THR A 73 -10.28 -7.77 -3.17
C THR A 73 -9.55 -6.41 -3.11
N LEU A 74 -9.37 -5.87 -1.90
CA LEU A 74 -8.61 -4.64 -1.69
C LEU A 74 -7.13 -4.86 -2.02
N LEU A 75 -6.52 -5.95 -1.55
CA LEU A 75 -5.13 -6.30 -1.85
C LEU A 75 -4.91 -6.50 -3.35
N ASP A 76 -5.79 -7.26 -4.02
CA ASP A 76 -5.72 -7.56 -5.45
C ASP A 76 -5.74 -6.29 -6.31
N ARG A 77 -6.40 -5.22 -5.84
CA ARG A 77 -6.41 -3.93 -6.52
C ARG A 77 -5.26 -3.01 -6.12
N LEU A 78 -4.96 -2.95 -4.83
CA LEU A 78 -4.00 -1.98 -4.29
C LEU A 78 -2.56 -2.39 -4.59
N VAL A 79 -2.22 -3.68 -4.53
CA VAL A 79 -0.86 -4.17 -4.74
C VAL A 79 -0.35 -3.87 -6.16
N PRO A 80 -1.10 -4.13 -7.25
CA PRO A 80 -0.64 -3.78 -8.60
C PRO A 80 -0.43 -2.28 -8.80
N LEU A 81 -1.38 -1.45 -8.35
CA LEU A 81 -1.29 0.01 -8.45
C LEU A 81 -0.06 0.54 -7.70
N LEU A 82 0.25 -0.06 -6.56
CA LEU A 82 1.42 0.28 -5.76
C LEU A 82 2.72 -0.01 -6.50
N ILE A 83 2.83 -1.18 -7.12
CA ILE A 83 4.01 -1.58 -7.91
C ILE A 83 4.19 -0.63 -9.09
N GLN A 84 3.10 -0.29 -9.79
CA GLN A 84 3.14 0.65 -10.91
C GLN A 84 3.66 2.02 -10.50
N GLN A 85 3.17 2.56 -9.38
CA GLN A 85 3.68 3.83 -8.88
C GLN A 85 5.14 3.73 -8.47
N LEU A 86 5.53 2.64 -7.80
CA LEU A 86 6.91 2.46 -7.36
C LEU A 86 7.88 2.50 -8.53
N MET A 87 7.54 1.84 -9.64
CA MET A 87 8.33 1.88 -10.87
C MET A 87 8.37 3.29 -11.46
N HIS A 88 7.23 3.99 -11.48
CA HIS A 88 7.15 5.36 -11.98
C HIS A 88 8.04 6.32 -11.18
N ASP A 89 7.95 6.29 -9.85
CA ASP A 89 8.74 7.13 -8.95
C ASP A 89 10.24 6.85 -9.11
N TYR A 90 10.62 5.59 -9.35
CA TYR A 90 12.00 5.20 -9.60
C TYR A 90 12.52 5.73 -10.95
N GLU A 91 11.72 5.65 -12.01
CA GLU A 91 12.07 6.25 -13.30
C GLU A 91 12.24 7.77 -13.19
N GLU A 92 11.34 8.46 -12.49
CA GLU A 92 11.47 9.90 -12.24
C GLU A 92 12.76 10.21 -11.47
N TRP A 93 13.06 9.43 -10.43
CA TRP A 93 14.29 9.59 -9.66
C TRP A 93 15.54 9.41 -10.54
N ILE A 94 15.60 8.38 -11.40
CA ILE A 94 16.70 8.18 -12.35
C ILE A 94 16.85 9.40 -13.27
N ARG A 95 15.75 9.90 -13.83
CA ARG A 95 15.77 11.08 -14.72
C ARG A 95 16.32 12.31 -13.99
N GLN A 96 15.95 12.51 -12.73
CA GLN A 96 16.47 13.60 -11.90
C GLN A 96 17.96 13.44 -11.63
N GLN A 97 18.45 12.24 -11.31
CA GLN A 97 19.88 12.01 -11.09
C GLN A 97 20.70 12.27 -12.35
N ARG A 98 20.22 11.82 -13.52
CA ARG A 98 20.90 12.11 -14.81
C ARG A 98 21.02 13.61 -15.07
N LYS A 99 19.98 14.40 -14.77
CA LYS A 99 20.01 15.86 -14.91
C LYS A 99 20.99 16.54 -13.94
N ARG A 100 21.27 15.94 -12.77
CA ARG A 100 22.23 16.49 -11.79
C ARG A 100 23.69 16.19 -12.12
N LEU A 101 23.93 15.21 -12.99
CA LEU A 101 25.26 14.77 -13.43
C LEU A 101 25.69 15.43 -14.75
N GLN A 102 24.83 16.24 -15.36
CA GLN A 102 25.11 17.10 -16.52
C GLN A 102 25.30 18.54 -16.05
#